data_AF-A0A7Y4ZM45-F1
#
_entry.id   AF-A0A7Y4ZM45-F1
#
_cell.length_a   1.000
_cell.length_b   1.000
_cell.length_c   1.000
_cell.angle_alpha   90.00
_cell.angle_beta   90.00
_cell.angle_gamma   90.00
#
_symmetry.space_group_name_H-M   'P 1'
#
loop_
_entity.id
_entity.type
_entity.pdbx_description
1 polymer ?
#
loop_
_entity_poly.entity_id
_entity_poly.type
_entity_poly.pdbx_seq_one_letter_code
_entity_poly.pdbx_strand_id
1 'polypeptide(L)'
;MRPSLSHFFGFLAAATFALGAQGCAATSRPESPKPLDLVLEEGSAYVPNSAVTLPREYWVVIRSPAGAAYMFPRPDGRPELTAACAKSDAFATELRDYRLCAAAASSADVSRVNALPMDLAMRVSTRLHQTLRFRREGDHVEPFAYNTDVVAVCERDAAARSGFLKARCDRELRARDSGDRTAEFLMWTEAELTELPARLNALYGIAN
;
A
#
# COMPACT_ATOMS: atom_id res chain seq x y z
N MET A 1 -73.98 -11.00 -50.61
CA MET A 1 -74.49 -11.57 -49.35
C MET A 1 -73.28 -11.86 -48.44
N ARG A 2 -73.25 -11.26 -47.25
CA ARG A 2 -72.40 -11.68 -46.09
C ARG A 2 -73.07 -12.90 -45.43
N PRO A 3 -72.35 -13.81 -44.73
CA PRO A 3 -71.67 -13.59 -43.42
C PRO A 3 -70.23 -14.20 -43.37
N SER A 4 -69.25 -13.66 -42.64
CA SER A 4 -69.01 -13.68 -41.17
C SER A 4 -68.78 -15.06 -40.56
N LEU A 5 -67.56 -15.38 -40.11
CA LEU A 5 -67.24 -15.68 -38.70
C LEU A 5 -65.74 -16.00 -38.45
N SER A 6 -65.31 -15.50 -37.29
CA SER A 6 -64.02 -15.54 -36.60
C SER A 6 -63.42 -16.94 -36.37
N HIS A 7 -62.12 -16.99 -36.03
CA HIS A 7 -61.44 -17.66 -34.89
C HIS A 7 -59.92 -17.75 -35.21
N PHE A 8 -59.04 -17.01 -34.52
CA PHE A 8 -58.40 -17.25 -33.21
C PHE A 8 -57.01 -17.93 -33.30
N PHE A 9 -56.00 -17.18 -32.85
CA PHE A 9 -54.74 -17.54 -32.15
C PHE A 9 -53.55 -18.20 -32.87
N GLY A 10 -52.38 -17.60 -32.66
CA GLY A 10 -51.09 -18.24 -32.88
C GLY A 10 -49.88 -17.31 -33.05
N PHE A 11 -49.74 -16.21 -32.29
CA PHE A 11 -48.47 -15.46 -32.26
C PHE A 11 -47.48 -16.16 -31.31
N LEU A 12 -46.47 -16.83 -31.87
CA LEU A 12 -45.27 -17.23 -31.15
C LEU A 12 -44.41 -15.97 -30.91
N ALA A 13 -44.40 -15.46 -29.68
CA ALA A 13 -43.39 -14.51 -29.25
C ALA A 13 -42.11 -15.28 -28.90
N ALA A 14 -41.09 -15.19 -29.75
CA ALA A 14 -39.75 -15.63 -29.41
C ALA A 14 -39.15 -14.61 -28.42
N ALA A 15 -39.17 -14.95 -27.14
CA ALA A 15 -38.47 -14.20 -26.11
C ALA A 15 -36.97 -14.49 -26.25
N THR A 16 -36.25 -13.59 -26.92
CA THR A 16 -34.79 -13.59 -26.96
C THR A 16 -34.28 -13.22 -25.58
N PHE A 17 -33.84 -14.22 -24.80
CA PHE A 17 -33.07 -13.98 -23.58
C PHE A 17 -31.73 -13.35 -23.95
N ALA A 18 -31.64 -12.03 -23.81
CA ALA A 18 -30.37 -11.34 -23.74
C ALA A 18 -29.69 -11.75 -22.43
N LEU A 19 -28.81 -12.74 -22.49
CA LEU A 19 -27.82 -13.00 -21.45
C LEU A 19 -26.93 -11.77 -21.35
N GLY A 20 -27.27 -10.90 -20.40
CA GLY A 20 -26.38 -9.88 -19.92
C GLY A 20 -25.14 -10.56 -19.36
N ALA A 21 -24.09 -10.61 -20.18
CA ALA A 21 -22.73 -10.74 -19.69
C ALA A 21 -22.48 -9.48 -18.85
N GLN A 22 -22.87 -9.53 -17.57
CA GLN A 22 -22.22 -8.74 -16.54
C GLN A 22 -20.77 -9.15 -16.62
N GLY A 23 -20.01 -8.38 -17.40
CA GLY A 23 -18.57 -8.39 -17.32
C GLY A 23 -18.27 -8.25 -15.84
N CYS A 24 -17.71 -9.30 -15.25
CA CYS A 24 -16.93 -9.14 -14.05
C CYS A 24 -15.91 -8.06 -14.43
N ALA A 25 -16.20 -6.82 -14.04
CA ALA A 25 -15.17 -5.83 -13.90
C ALA A 25 -14.17 -6.54 -13.00
N ALA A 26 -13.06 -6.98 -13.59
CA ALA A 26 -11.90 -7.30 -12.83
C ALA A 26 -11.68 -6.03 -12.01
N THR A 27 -12.07 -6.07 -10.75
CA THR A 27 -11.63 -5.10 -9.77
C THR A 27 -10.14 -5.17 -9.91
N SER A 28 -9.59 -4.19 -10.63
CA SER A 28 -8.16 -4.03 -10.81
C SER A 28 -7.58 -4.27 -9.44
N ARG A 29 -6.74 -5.31 -9.32
CA ARG A 29 -6.06 -5.60 -8.07
C ARG A 29 -5.60 -4.27 -7.48
N PRO A 30 -5.75 -4.07 -6.16
CA PRO A 30 -5.27 -2.85 -5.50
C PRO A 30 -3.96 -2.47 -6.17
N GLU A 31 -3.85 -1.23 -6.65
CA GLU A 31 -2.59 -0.69 -7.14
C GLU A 31 -1.67 -0.75 -5.93
N SER A 32 -1.07 -1.94 -5.72
CA SER A 32 0.04 -2.16 -4.83
C SER A 32 0.94 -0.98 -5.12
N PRO A 33 1.43 -0.26 -4.08
CA PRO A 33 2.41 0.77 -4.33
C PRO A 33 3.41 0.13 -5.26
N LYS A 34 3.59 0.73 -6.46
CA LYS A 34 4.46 0.18 -7.50
C LYS A 34 5.66 -0.32 -6.73
N PRO A 35 5.89 -1.65 -6.63
CA PRO A 35 6.94 -2.17 -5.78
C PRO A 35 8.13 -1.33 -6.16
N LEU A 36 8.56 -0.56 -5.17
CA LEU A 36 9.32 0.66 -5.31
C LEU A 36 10.45 0.44 -6.33
N ASP A 37 11.11 1.50 -6.79
CA ASP A 37 12.45 1.38 -7.38
C ASP A 37 13.50 0.78 -6.39
N LEU A 38 13.07 -0.01 -5.40
CA LEU A 38 13.84 -1.00 -4.71
C LEU A 38 14.43 -1.95 -5.74
N VAL A 39 15.71 -1.75 -6.00
CA VAL A 39 16.56 -2.77 -6.59
C VAL A 39 16.54 -3.95 -5.61
N LEU A 40 15.75 -4.96 -5.93
CA LEU A 40 15.71 -6.20 -5.18
C LEU A 40 16.95 -7.02 -5.51
N GLU A 41 17.39 -7.82 -4.54
CA GLU A 41 18.37 -8.86 -4.81
C GLU A 41 17.87 -9.79 -5.93
N GLU A 42 18.78 -10.29 -6.75
CA GLU A 42 18.43 -11.22 -7.82
C GLU A 42 17.68 -12.44 -7.26
N GLY A 43 16.52 -12.75 -7.84
CA GLY A 43 15.66 -13.85 -7.41
C GLY A 43 14.75 -13.54 -6.22
N SER A 44 14.86 -12.36 -5.61
CA SER A 44 13.87 -11.90 -4.63
C SER A 44 12.55 -11.53 -5.30
N ALA A 45 11.43 -11.75 -4.60
CA ALA A 45 10.10 -11.49 -5.12
C ALA A 45 9.20 -10.81 -4.08
N TYR A 46 8.51 -9.75 -4.51
CA TYR A 46 7.40 -9.19 -3.74
C TYR A 46 6.30 -10.22 -3.52
N VAL A 47 5.80 -10.32 -2.29
CA VAL A 47 4.70 -11.20 -1.91
C VAL A 47 3.57 -10.35 -1.33
N PRO A 48 2.44 -10.22 -2.02
CA PRO A 48 1.31 -9.45 -1.50
C PRO A 48 0.71 -10.13 -0.26
N ASN A 49 0.32 -9.31 0.71
CA ASN A 49 -0.36 -9.72 1.92
C ASN A 49 -1.86 -9.55 1.78
N SER A 50 -2.57 -10.63 1.43
CA SER A 50 -4.03 -10.61 1.25
C SER A 50 -4.84 -10.25 2.52
N ALA A 51 -4.21 -10.22 3.70
CA ALA A 51 -4.85 -9.78 4.93
C ALA A 51 -4.79 -8.26 5.15
N VAL A 52 -4.03 -7.52 4.33
CA VAL A 52 -4.06 -6.06 4.31
C VAL A 52 -5.31 -5.60 3.55
N THR A 53 -6.18 -4.86 4.22
CA THR A 53 -7.45 -4.35 3.66
C THR A 53 -7.31 -2.97 3.03
N LEU A 54 -6.18 -2.28 3.25
CA LEU A 54 -5.91 -1.00 2.63
C LEU A 54 -5.70 -1.18 1.12
N PRO A 55 -6.05 -0.19 0.28
CA PRO A 55 -5.79 -0.22 -1.16
C PRO A 55 -4.30 -0.32 -1.52
N ARG A 56 -3.38 -0.10 -0.57
CA ARG A 56 -1.92 -0.05 -0.76
C ARG A 56 -1.21 -0.62 0.48
N GLU A 57 -0.10 -1.30 0.26
CA GLU A 57 0.79 -1.81 1.32
C GLU A 57 1.99 -0.88 1.54
N TYR A 58 2.04 -0.17 2.67
CA TYR A 58 3.22 0.61 3.07
C TYR A 58 4.40 -0.29 3.45
N TRP A 59 4.15 -1.36 4.22
CA TRP A 59 5.18 -2.38 4.54
C TRP A 59 5.07 -3.57 3.60
N VAL A 60 5.86 -3.55 2.53
CA VAL A 60 5.90 -4.64 1.55
C VAL A 60 6.70 -5.82 2.09
N VAL A 61 6.20 -7.03 1.84
CA VAL A 61 6.91 -8.28 2.17
C VAL A 61 7.64 -8.78 0.93
N ILE A 62 8.93 -9.05 1.07
CA ILE A 62 9.76 -9.61 0.01
C ILE A 62 10.28 -10.97 0.45
N ARG A 63 10.17 -11.96 -0.43
CA ARG A 63 10.77 -13.28 -0.26
C ARG A 63 12.15 -13.29 -0.90
N SER A 64 13.16 -13.69 -0.14
CA SER A 64 14.51 -13.91 -0.67
C SER A 64 14.59 -15.22 -1.47
N PRO A 65 15.62 -15.41 -2.30
CA PRO A 65 15.86 -16.68 -3.00
C PRO A 65 16.00 -17.87 -2.05
N ALA A 66 16.52 -17.63 -0.83
CA ALA A 66 16.67 -18.64 0.22
C ALA A 66 15.34 -18.99 0.93
N GLY A 67 14.23 -18.34 0.56
CA GLY A 67 12.89 -18.61 1.10
C GLY A 67 12.53 -17.85 2.38
N ALA A 68 13.48 -17.12 2.98
CA ALA A 68 13.20 -16.21 4.08
C ALA A 68 12.46 -14.95 3.59
N ALA A 69 11.88 -14.19 4.51
CA ALA A 69 11.22 -12.93 4.23
C ALA A 69 11.95 -11.76 4.89
N TYR A 70 11.97 -10.64 4.18
CA TYR A 70 12.32 -9.32 4.73
C TYR A 70 11.24 -8.32 4.32
N MET A 71 11.20 -7.18 5.01
CA MET A 71 10.17 -6.17 4.80
C MET A 71 10.79 -4.80 4.51
N PHE A 72 10.11 -4.01 3.66
CA PHE A 72 10.47 -2.63 3.39
C PHE A 72 9.28 -1.70 3.65
N PRO A 73 9.45 -0.61 4.44
CA PRO A 73 10.61 -0.34 5.30
C PRO A 73 10.85 -1.46 6.32
N ARG A 74 12.06 -1.51 6.89
CA ARG A 74 12.31 -2.47 7.96
C ARG A 74 11.37 -2.17 9.14
N PRO A 75 10.75 -3.20 9.75
CA PRO A 75 9.69 -3.02 10.72
C PRO A 75 10.22 -3.00 12.18
N ASP A 76 11.52 -3.19 12.39
CA ASP A 76 12.12 -3.24 13.71
C ASP A 76 12.02 -1.89 14.46
N GLY A 77 11.69 -1.96 15.75
CA GLY A 77 11.60 -0.77 16.62
C GLY A 77 10.36 0.09 16.42
N ARG A 78 9.44 -0.30 15.53
CA ARG A 78 8.14 0.37 15.38
C ARG A 78 7.36 0.33 16.70
N PRO A 79 6.81 1.47 17.18
CA PRO A 79 6.07 1.51 18.45
C PRO A 79 5.00 0.42 18.59
N GLU A 80 4.34 0.07 17.50
CA GLU A 80 3.27 -0.92 17.45
C GLU A 80 3.77 -2.37 17.65
N LEU A 81 5.02 -2.64 17.27
CA LEU A 81 5.70 -3.91 17.56
C LEU A 81 6.31 -3.89 18.96
N THR A 82 6.96 -2.79 19.35
CA THR A 82 7.51 -2.62 20.71
C THR A 82 6.43 -2.83 21.77
N ALA A 83 5.23 -2.26 21.57
CA ALA A 83 4.08 -2.47 22.45
C ALA A 83 3.59 -3.93 22.45
N ALA A 84 3.63 -4.61 21.30
CA ALA A 84 3.28 -6.04 21.21
C ALA A 84 4.31 -6.92 21.95
N CYS A 85 5.59 -6.55 21.91
CA CYS A 85 6.66 -7.28 22.59
C CYS A 85 6.57 -7.24 24.11
N ALA A 86 5.85 -6.27 24.70
CA ALA A 86 5.60 -6.22 26.14
C ALA A 86 4.61 -7.30 26.62
N LYS A 87 3.97 -8.01 25.71
CA LYS A 87 3.04 -9.10 26.02
C LYS A 87 3.77 -10.43 26.26
N SER A 88 3.05 -11.37 26.87
CA SER A 88 3.51 -12.72 27.19
C SER A 88 2.78 -13.79 26.36
N ASP A 89 2.59 -13.52 25.06
CA ASP A 89 2.01 -14.47 24.11
C ASP A 89 3.06 -14.99 23.12
N ALA A 90 2.67 -16.00 22.31
CA ALA A 90 3.56 -16.62 21.33
C ALA A 90 4.08 -15.61 20.29
N PHE A 91 3.22 -14.68 19.86
CA PHE A 91 3.60 -13.67 18.89
C PHE A 91 4.67 -12.73 19.45
N ALA A 92 4.54 -12.29 20.71
CA ALA A 92 5.54 -11.47 21.37
C ALA A 92 6.90 -12.19 21.49
N THR A 93 6.90 -13.52 21.68
CA THR A 93 8.14 -14.32 21.67
C THR A 93 8.78 -14.32 20.29
N GLU A 94 8.01 -14.56 19.22
CA GLU A 94 8.52 -14.49 17.85
C GLU A 94 9.11 -13.11 17.51
N LEU A 95 8.44 -12.02 17.89
CA LEU A 95 8.96 -10.66 17.69
C LEU A 95 10.31 -10.44 18.38
N ARG A 96 10.51 -11.00 19.58
CA ARG A 96 11.78 -10.91 20.32
C ARG A 96 12.88 -11.75 19.66
N ASP A 97 12.55 -12.97 19.24
CA ASP A 97 13.50 -13.90 18.61
C ASP A 97 14.09 -13.33 17.32
N TYR A 98 13.25 -12.64 16.54
CA TYR A 98 13.61 -11.95 15.29
C TYR A 98 13.99 -10.48 15.46
N ARG A 99 14.20 -10.01 16.70
CA ARG A 99 14.75 -8.68 17.02
C ARG A 99 13.91 -7.51 16.48
N LEU A 100 12.59 -7.66 16.47
CA LEU A 100 11.65 -6.65 15.98
C LEU A 100 11.24 -5.61 17.03
N CYS A 101 11.55 -5.84 18.31
CA CYS A 101 11.08 -5.03 19.44
C CYS A 101 11.84 -3.72 19.68
N ALA A 102 12.92 -3.48 18.94
CA ALA A 102 13.75 -2.29 19.00
C ALA A 102 14.46 -2.13 17.66
N ALA A 103 14.94 -0.93 17.34
CA ALA A 103 15.76 -0.74 16.16
C ALA A 103 17.02 -1.62 16.24
N ALA A 104 17.35 -2.30 15.15
CA ALA A 104 18.51 -3.16 15.03
C ALA A 104 19.80 -2.37 15.30
N ALA A 105 20.56 -2.79 16.31
CA ALA A 105 21.76 -2.09 16.77
C ALA A 105 23.06 -2.72 16.24
N SER A 106 22.97 -3.85 15.56
CA SER A 106 24.11 -4.61 15.05
C SER A 106 23.78 -5.29 13.71
N SER A 107 24.81 -5.69 12.96
CA SER A 107 24.65 -6.49 11.75
C SER A 107 23.96 -7.84 12.01
N ALA A 108 24.20 -8.43 13.20
CA ALA A 108 23.52 -9.65 13.63
C ALA A 108 22.02 -9.41 13.86
N ASP A 109 21.63 -8.27 14.44
CA ASP A 109 20.22 -7.88 14.57
C ASP A 109 19.59 -7.68 13.19
N VAL A 110 20.25 -6.93 12.29
CA VAL A 110 19.77 -6.71 10.91
C VAL A 110 19.56 -8.03 10.18
N SER A 111 20.47 -8.98 10.34
CA SER A 111 20.36 -10.31 9.71
C SER A 111 19.13 -11.08 10.21
N ARG A 112 18.78 -10.96 11.50
CA ARG A 112 17.57 -11.57 12.06
C ARG A 112 16.29 -10.90 11.57
N VAL A 113 16.27 -9.57 11.57
CA VAL A 113 15.13 -8.77 11.07
C VAL A 113 14.84 -9.06 9.59
N ASN A 114 15.87 -9.34 8.80
CA ASN A 114 15.75 -9.63 7.36
C ASN A 114 15.62 -11.13 7.03
N ALA A 115 15.47 -11.99 8.03
CA ALA A 115 15.34 -13.44 7.85
C ALA A 115 14.08 -13.99 8.51
N LEU A 116 12.96 -13.27 8.40
CA LEU A 116 11.69 -13.66 8.99
C LEU A 116 11.11 -14.90 8.30
N PRO A 117 10.45 -15.80 9.05
CA PRO A 117 9.48 -16.73 8.50
C PRO A 117 8.40 -15.97 7.76
N MET A 118 7.93 -16.51 6.62
CA MET A 118 6.94 -15.84 5.78
C MET A 118 5.64 -15.55 6.54
N ASP A 119 5.17 -16.48 7.37
CA ASP A 119 3.96 -16.31 8.19
C ASP A 119 4.11 -15.19 9.23
N LEU A 120 5.31 -15.05 9.82
CA LEU A 120 5.61 -13.97 10.75
C LEU A 120 5.64 -12.63 10.01
N ALA A 121 6.30 -12.55 8.86
CA ALA A 121 6.35 -11.33 8.04
C ALA A 121 4.94 -10.86 7.64
N MET A 122 4.06 -11.79 7.24
CA MET A 122 2.66 -11.48 6.93
C MET A 122 1.89 -10.97 8.16
N ARG A 123 2.01 -11.62 9.32
CA ARG A 123 1.37 -11.14 10.56
C ARG A 123 1.87 -9.77 11.01
N VAL A 124 3.18 -9.53 10.91
CA VAL A 124 3.81 -8.24 11.20
C VAL A 124 3.28 -7.16 10.24
N SER A 125 3.30 -7.44 8.94
CA SER A 125 2.75 -6.54 7.91
C SER A 125 1.28 -6.21 8.19
N THR A 126 0.42 -7.20 8.42
CA THR A 126 -1.00 -6.98 8.72
C THR A 126 -1.17 -6.08 9.95
N ARG A 127 -0.43 -6.37 11.04
CA ARG A 127 -0.52 -5.59 12.28
C ARG A 127 -0.13 -4.13 12.06
N LEU A 128 0.97 -3.88 11.35
CA LEU A 128 1.44 -2.53 11.09
C LEU A 128 0.45 -1.75 10.22
N HIS A 129 -0.14 -2.38 9.21
CA HIS A 129 -1.16 -1.73 8.36
C HIS A 129 -2.47 -1.41 9.10
N GLN A 130 -2.87 -2.23 10.08
CA GLN A 130 -4.07 -1.96 10.88
C GLN A 130 -3.98 -0.66 11.70
N THR A 131 -2.76 -0.21 11.99
CA THR A 131 -2.50 1.01 12.76
C THR A 131 -1.84 2.09 11.90
N LEU A 132 -1.68 1.86 10.60
CA LEU A 132 -1.03 2.81 9.70
C LEU A 132 -1.79 4.12 9.72
N ARG A 133 -1.07 5.19 10.04
CA ARG A 133 -1.57 6.54 9.89
C ARG A 133 -0.41 7.49 9.66
N PHE A 134 -0.46 8.24 8.57
CA PHE A 134 0.46 9.33 8.31
C PHE A 134 0.08 10.51 9.19
N ARG A 135 1.05 11.04 9.91
CA ARG A 135 0.91 12.22 10.78
C ARG A 135 2.17 13.06 10.70
N ARG A 136 2.03 14.34 11.04
CA ARG A 136 3.20 15.18 11.27
C ARG A 136 3.85 14.78 12.61
N GLU A 137 5.16 14.59 12.60
CA GLU A 137 5.99 14.55 13.80
C GLU A 137 7.13 15.55 13.63
N GLY A 138 7.11 16.63 14.42
CA GLY A 138 8.09 17.70 14.30
C GLY A 138 8.14 18.30 12.90
N ASP A 139 9.26 18.07 12.21
CA ASP A 139 9.63 18.56 10.88
C ASP A 139 9.47 17.50 9.76
N HIS A 140 8.88 16.34 10.06
CA HIS A 140 8.67 15.27 9.10
C HIS A 140 7.26 14.65 9.20
N VAL A 141 6.99 13.76 8.25
CA VAL A 141 5.79 12.91 8.24
C VAL A 141 6.18 11.52 8.71
N GLU A 142 5.40 10.97 9.63
CA GLU A 142 5.57 9.66 10.24
C GLU A 142 4.34 8.78 9.96
N PRO A 143 4.50 7.55 9.43
CA PRO A 143 5.76 6.99 8.95
C PRO A 143 6.27 7.73 7.71
N PHE A 144 7.55 7.53 7.38
CA PHE A 144 8.25 8.25 6.32
C PHE A 144 7.46 8.28 5.00
N ALA A 145 7.22 9.48 4.47
CA ALA A 145 6.55 9.66 3.20
C ALA A 145 7.50 9.36 2.03
N TYR A 146 7.37 8.18 1.42
CA TYR A 146 8.18 7.82 0.25
C TYR A 146 7.90 8.75 -0.93
N ASN A 147 8.94 9.11 -1.69
CA ASN A 147 8.79 9.95 -2.88
C ASN A 147 7.80 9.35 -3.88
N THR A 148 7.72 8.02 -4.00
CA THR A 148 6.73 7.34 -4.85
C THR A 148 5.29 7.56 -4.40
N ASP A 149 5.06 7.67 -3.08
CA ASP A 149 3.74 8.01 -2.54
C ASP A 149 3.44 9.49 -2.72
N VAL A 150 4.43 10.36 -2.56
CA VAL A 150 4.28 11.81 -2.85
C VAL A 150 3.95 12.02 -4.32
N VAL A 151 4.66 11.35 -5.24
CA VAL A 151 4.33 11.34 -6.68
C VAL A 151 2.89 10.86 -6.89
N ALA A 152 2.48 9.76 -6.26
CA ALA A 152 1.13 9.24 -6.41
C ALA A 152 0.06 10.20 -5.88
N VAL A 153 0.32 10.92 -4.77
CA VAL A 153 -0.54 12.03 -4.31
C VAL A 153 -0.61 13.10 -5.40
N CYS A 154 0.53 13.56 -5.92
CA CYS A 154 0.59 14.59 -6.93
C CYS A 154 -0.13 14.20 -8.24
N GLU A 155 -0.11 12.94 -8.64
CA GLU A 155 -0.81 12.47 -9.83
C GLU A 155 -2.32 12.40 -9.64
N ARG A 156 -2.78 11.97 -8.46
CA ARG A 156 -4.19 11.69 -8.18
C ARG A 156 -4.96 12.91 -7.67
N ASP A 157 -4.28 13.86 -7.06
CA ASP A 157 -4.87 14.99 -6.37
C ASP A 157 -4.51 16.31 -7.05
N ALA A 158 -5.43 16.81 -7.89
CA ALA A 158 -5.25 18.07 -8.59
C ALA A 158 -5.01 19.26 -7.63
N ALA A 159 -5.61 19.23 -6.43
CA ALA A 159 -5.43 20.29 -5.44
C ALA A 159 -4.01 20.28 -4.85
N ALA A 160 -3.34 19.12 -4.79
CA ALA A 160 -1.93 19.06 -4.40
C ALA A 160 -1.04 19.82 -5.39
N ARG A 161 -1.36 19.74 -6.69
CA ARG A 161 -0.60 20.40 -7.78
C ARG A 161 -0.84 21.90 -7.91
N SER A 162 -1.91 22.42 -7.30
CA SER A 162 -2.23 23.85 -7.33
C SER A 162 -2.11 24.54 -5.97
N GLY A 163 -1.90 23.79 -4.89
CA GLY A 163 -1.83 24.30 -3.51
C GLY A 163 -0.41 24.34 -2.94
N PHE A 164 -0.30 24.16 -1.62
CA PHE A 164 0.98 24.21 -0.89
C PHE A 164 1.99 23.14 -1.32
N LEU A 165 1.52 22.01 -1.86
CA LEU A 165 2.39 20.96 -2.40
C LEU A 165 2.83 21.22 -3.84
N LYS A 166 2.43 22.32 -4.50
CA LYS A 166 2.71 22.54 -5.92
C LYS A 166 4.19 22.43 -6.26
N ALA A 167 5.05 23.15 -5.54
CA ALA A 167 6.48 23.16 -5.80
C ALA A 167 7.11 21.77 -5.59
N ARG A 168 6.62 21.03 -4.58
CA ARG A 168 7.00 19.63 -4.35
C ARG A 168 6.58 18.76 -5.51
N CYS A 169 5.30 18.80 -5.89
CA CYS A 169 4.77 17.99 -6.98
C CYS A 169 5.50 18.25 -8.30
N ASP A 170 5.75 19.51 -8.63
CA ASP A 170 6.49 19.87 -9.85
C ASP A 170 7.91 19.28 -9.84
N ARG A 171 8.58 19.21 -8.67
CA ARG A 171 9.91 18.58 -8.54
C ARG A 171 9.85 17.06 -8.61
N GLU A 172 9.00 16.42 -7.80
CA GLU A 172 8.95 14.94 -7.73
C GLU A 172 8.51 14.33 -9.06
N LEU A 173 7.58 14.97 -9.78
CA LEU A 173 7.17 14.55 -11.12
C LEU A 173 8.31 14.71 -12.14
N ARG A 174 9.05 15.83 -12.10
CA ARG A 174 10.24 16.01 -12.95
C ARG A 174 11.32 14.97 -12.66
N ALA A 175 11.64 14.73 -11.39
CA ALA A 175 12.65 13.77 -10.96
C ALA A 175 12.30 12.33 -11.39
N ARG A 176 11.02 11.98 -11.34
CA ARG A 176 10.53 10.72 -11.90
C ARG A 176 10.75 10.65 -13.41
N ASP A 177 10.37 11.71 -14.14
CA ASP A 177 10.41 11.71 -15.61
C ASP A 177 11.83 11.75 -16.17
N SER A 178 12.76 12.42 -15.48
CA SER A 178 14.17 12.48 -15.86
C SER A 178 14.98 11.25 -15.40
N GLY A 179 14.47 10.49 -14.42
CA GLY A 179 15.24 9.48 -13.69
C GLY A 179 16.32 10.07 -12.78
N ASP A 180 16.45 11.40 -12.73
CA ASP A 180 17.40 12.10 -11.88
C ASP A 180 16.83 12.24 -10.47
N ARG A 181 17.28 11.36 -9.59
CA ARG A 181 16.98 11.39 -8.15
C ARG A 181 18.16 11.91 -7.34
N THR A 182 18.87 12.93 -7.82
CA THR A 182 19.81 13.65 -6.95
C THR A 182 19.11 13.92 -5.62
N ALA A 183 19.68 13.33 -4.55
CA ALA A 183 19.13 13.36 -3.22
C ALA A 183 19.27 14.77 -2.66
N GLU A 184 18.44 15.70 -3.16
CA GLU A 184 18.17 16.91 -2.42
C GLU A 184 17.37 16.46 -1.19
N PHE A 185 18.06 16.37 -0.04
CA PHE A 185 17.43 16.26 1.27
C PHE A 185 16.63 17.54 1.52
N LEU A 186 15.47 17.63 0.87
CA LEU A 186 14.61 18.80 0.97
C LEU A 186 13.76 18.63 2.21
N MET A 187 14.11 19.41 3.24
CA MET A 187 13.25 19.62 4.39
C MET A 187 11.84 20.00 3.94
N TRP A 188 10.84 19.45 4.61
CA TRP A 188 9.46 19.82 4.37
C TRP A 188 9.20 21.24 4.85
N THR A 189 8.46 22.02 4.08
CA THR A 189 7.96 23.31 4.58
C THR A 189 6.82 23.07 5.57
N GLU A 190 6.57 24.03 6.47
CA GLU A 190 5.43 23.99 7.41
C GLU A 190 4.08 23.75 6.73
N ALA A 191 3.87 24.38 5.58
CA ALA A 191 2.65 24.22 4.79
C ALA A 191 2.55 22.82 4.17
N GLU A 192 3.67 22.27 3.69
CA GLU A 192 3.72 20.89 3.19
C GLU A 192 3.42 19.88 4.30
N LEU A 193 3.99 20.04 5.50
CA LEU A 193 3.77 19.17 6.66
C LEU A 193 2.33 19.20 7.19
N THR A 194 1.62 20.30 6.96
CA THR A 194 0.21 20.43 7.37
C THR A 194 -0.72 19.64 6.44
N GLU A 195 -0.43 19.66 5.14
CA GLU A 195 -1.30 19.09 4.10
C GLU A 195 -0.99 17.63 3.77
N LEU A 196 0.29 17.28 3.74
CA LEU A 196 0.74 16.00 3.21
C LEU A 196 0.19 14.78 3.97
N PRO A 197 0.15 14.75 5.32
CA PRO A 197 -0.36 13.59 6.05
C PRO A 197 -1.80 13.23 5.68
N ALA A 198 -2.69 14.23 5.55
CA ALA A 198 -4.09 13.99 5.18
C ALA A 198 -4.22 13.40 3.77
N ARG A 199 -3.40 13.88 2.83
CA ARG A 199 -3.39 13.39 1.44
C ARG A 199 -2.80 11.99 1.32
N LEU A 200 -1.78 11.67 2.12
CA LEU A 200 -1.23 10.31 2.22
C LEU A 200 -2.25 9.35 2.85
N ASN A 201 -2.93 9.76 3.92
CA ASN A 201 -4.01 8.94 4.50
C ASN A 201 -5.11 8.66 3.46
N ALA A 202 -5.52 9.68 2.68
CA ALA A 202 -6.47 9.50 1.58
C ALA A 202 -5.93 8.55 0.48
N LEU A 203 -4.65 8.68 0.10
CA LEU A 203 -4.00 7.78 -0.87
C LEU A 203 -4.05 6.31 -0.44
N TYR A 204 -3.90 6.06 0.86
CA TYR A 204 -3.93 4.73 1.47
C TYR A 204 -5.32 4.29 1.94
N GLY A 205 -6.38 5.07 1.69
CA GLY A 205 -7.75 4.75 2.11
C GLY A 205 -7.93 4.72 3.64
N ILE A 206 -7.11 5.42 4.39
CA ILE A 206 -7.17 5.52 5.85
C ILE A 206 -8.18 6.60 6.22
N ALA A 207 -9.20 6.23 7.01
CA ALA A 207 -10.22 7.18 7.46
C ALA A 207 -9.61 8.27 8.36
N ASN A 208 -10.05 9.52 8.15
CA ASN A 208 -9.66 10.66 8.99
C ASN A 208 -10.40 10.67 10.32
#